data_AF-A0A3E0N9D0-F1
#
_entry.id   AF-A0A3E0N9D0-F1
#
_cell.length_a   1.000
_cell.length_b   1.000
_cell.length_c   1.000
_cell.angle_alpha   90.00
_cell.angle_beta   90.00
_cell.angle_gamma   90.00
#
_symmetry.space_group_name_H-M   'P 1'
#
loop_
_entity.id
_entity.type
_entity.pdbx_description
1 polymer ?
#
loop_
_entity_poly.entity_id
_entity_poly.type
_entity_poly.pdbx_seq_one_letter_code
_entity_poly.pdbx_strand_id
1 'polypeptide(L)' 'MGELTNMVAGHATTQVAQFSPTSSSPGVIVGTNNAVPFSGRLTPTTIPFKCERGTIGLDVVFCPPA' A
#
# COMPACT_ATOMS: atom_id res chain seq x y z
N MET A 1 3.58 -11.62 4.43
CA MET A 1 3.36 -10.37 3.66
C MET A 1 1.91 -10.22 3.24
N GLY A 2 1.31 -11.16 2.50
CA GLY A 2 -0.10 -11.07 2.09
C GLY A 2 -1.08 -10.78 3.23
N GLU A 3 -1.01 -11.53 4.33
CA GLU A 3 -1.93 -11.30 5.47
C GLU A 3 -1.73 -9.94 6.15
N LEU A 4 -0.47 -9.52 6.30
CA LEU A 4 -0.16 -8.19 6.82
C LEU A 4 -0.73 -7.09 5.91
N THR A 5 -0.59 -7.26 4.59
CA THR A 5 -1.17 -6.34 3.60
C THR A 5 -2.70 -6.30 3.70
N ASN A 6 -3.36 -7.45 3.85
CA ASN A 6 -4.81 -7.52 4.06
C ASN A 6 -5.26 -6.76 5.31
N MET A 7 -4.59 -6.97 6.44
CA MET A 7 -4.93 -6.29 7.69
C MET A 7 -4.77 -4.77 7.57
N VAL A 8 -3.65 -4.31 6.99
CA VAL A 8 -3.39 -2.88 6.79
C VAL A 8 -4.40 -2.26 5.83
N ALA A 9 -4.64 -2.88 4.67
CA ALA A 9 -5.58 -2.40 3.67
C ALA A 9 -7.03 -2.40 4.19
N GLY A 10 -7.44 -3.46 4.89
CA GLY A 10 -8.77 -3.57 5.50
C GLY A 10 -9.02 -2.48 6.54
N HIS A 11 -8.07 -2.28 7.46
CA HIS A 11 -8.17 -1.23 8.46
C HIS A 11 -8.20 0.18 7.84
N ALA A 12 -7.36 0.43 6.81
CA ALA A 12 -7.38 1.70 6.09
C ALA A 12 -8.71 1.94 5.36
N THR A 13 -9.26 0.91 4.71
CA THR A 13 -10.57 0.94 4.02
C THR A 13 -11.68 1.39 4.97
N THR A 14 -11.69 0.87 6.20
CA THR A 14 -12.67 1.27 7.23
C THR A 14 -12.54 2.74 7.62
N GLN A 15 -11.31 3.26 7.75
CA GLN A 15 -11.07 4.67 8.12
C GLN A 15 -11.43 5.67 7.02
N VAL A 16 -11.46 5.23 5.77
CA VAL A 16 -11.73 6.08 4.59
C VAL A 16 -13.01 5.67 3.86
N ALA A 17 -13.93 5.01 4.57
CA ALA A 17 -15.17 4.45 4.02
C ALA A 17 -16.03 5.46 3.25
N GLN A 18 -15.98 6.74 3.62
CA GLN A 18 -16.66 7.84 2.93
C GLN A 18 -16.24 8.01 1.46
N PHE A 19 -15.06 7.52 1.08
CA PHE A 19 -14.56 7.56 -0.29
C PHE A 19 -14.90 6.29 -1.10
N SER A 20 -15.70 5.38 -0.53
CA SER A 20 -16.06 4.09 -1.14
C SER A 20 -14.87 3.30 -1.72
N PRO A 21 -13.76 3.14 -0.96
CA PRO A 21 -12.59 2.40 -1.43
C PRO A 21 -12.95 0.95 -1.78
N THR A 22 -12.37 0.43 -2.86
CA THR A 22 -12.43 -0.99 -3.21
C THR A 22 -11.15 -1.70 -2.77
N SER A 23 -11.28 -2.90 -2.23
CA SER A 23 -10.15 -3.75 -1.87
C SER A 23 -10.07 -4.96 -2.79
N SER A 24 -8.85 -5.41 -3.06
CA SER A 24 -8.57 -6.62 -3.82
C SER A 24 -7.60 -7.52 -3.05
N SER A 25 -7.51 -8.79 -3.43
CA SER A 25 -6.56 -9.71 -2.82
C SER A 25 -5.11 -9.27 -3.09
N PRO A 26 -4.21 -9.39 -2.11
CA PRO A 26 -2.86 -8.89 -2.22
C PRO A 26 -2.02 -9.78 -3.13
N GLY A 27 -1.23 -9.16 -4.00
CA GLY A 27 -0.12 -9.80 -4.69
C GLY A 27 1.15 -9.79 -3.83
N VAL A 28 1.93 -10.88 -3.87
CA VAL A 28 3.24 -10.94 -3.20
C VAL A 28 4.32 -11.12 -4.24
N ILE A 29 5.26 -10.18 -4.30
CA ILE A 29 6.42 -10.20 -5.18
C ILE A 29 7.66 -10.49 -4.34
N VAL A 30 8.45 -11.49 -4.73
CA VAL A 30 9.66 -11.92 -4.03
C VAL A 30 10.86 -11.79 -4.98
N GLY A 31 11.96 -11.23 -4.49
CA GLY A 31 13.20 -11.00 -5.25
C GLY A 31 14.01 -9.86 -4.63
N THR A 32 15.23 -9.67 -5.11
CA THR A 32 16.12 -8.61 -4.63
C THR A 32 16.03 -7.38 -5.53
N ASN A 33 16.07 -6.19 -4.94
CA ASN A 33 16.01 -4.92 -5.68
C ASN A 33 14.79 -4.75 -6.62
N ASN A 34 13.66 -5.36 -6.27
CA ASN A 34 12.42 -5.18 -7.01
C ASN A 34 11.87 -3.76 -6.81
N ALA A 35 11.38 -3.15 -7.90
CA ALA A 35 10.61 -1.91 -7.87
C ALA A 35 9.19 -2.18 -8.39
N VAL A 36 8.18 -1.70 -7.65
CA VAL A 36 6.77 -1.82 -8.03
C VAL A 36 6.24 -0.42 -8.31
N PRO A 37 6.29 0.06 -9.56
CA PRO A 37 5.80 1.39 -9.89
C PRO A 37 4.27 1.43 -9.82
N PHE A 38 3.72 2.51 -9.27
CA PHE A 38 2.30 2.83 -9.46
C PHE A 38 2.09 3.26 -10.91
N SER A 39 1.03 2.76 -11.55
CA SER A 39 0.66 3.18 -12.89
C SER A 39 -0.01 4.57 -12.87
N GLY A 40 0.43 5.47 -13.74
CA GLY A 40 -0.21 6.79 -13.97
C GLY A 40 0.59 8.00 -13.49
N ARG A 41 -0.07 9.17 -13.45
CA ARG A 41 0.49 10.46 -13.00
C ARG A 41 0.15 10.77 -11.53
N LEU A 42 0.15 9.74 -10.69
CA LEU A 42 -0.15 9.90 -9.28
C LEU A 42 1.16 9.86 -8.47
N THR A 43 1.32 10.79 -7.55
CA THR A 43 2.51 10.86 -6.69
C THR A 43 2.33 9.97 -5.48
N PRO A 44 3.15 8.91 -5.30
CA PRO A 44 3.08 8.06 -4.12
C PRO A 44 3.57 8.81 -2.88
N THR A 45 2.90 8.54 -1.76
CA THR A 45 3.37 8.93 -0.43
C THR A 45 3.98 7.71 0.25
N THR A 46 5.27 7.79 0.59
CA THR A 46 5.98 6.74 1.31
C THR A 46 5.98 7.00 2.82
N ILE A 47 5.54 6.02 3.60
CA ILE A 47 5.59 6.03 5.06
C ILE A 47 6.64 5.01 5.51
N PRO A 48 7.82 5.43 6.00
CA PRO A 48 8.87 4.52 6.43
C PRO A 48 8.66 4.03 7.87
N PHE A 49 8.78 2.73 8.07
CA PHE A 49 8.80 2.08 9.39
C PHE A 49 10.17 1.44 9.60
N LYS A 50 10.80 1.74 10.74
CA LYS A 50 12.11 1.20 11.10
C LYS A 50 11.98 0.23 12.28
N CYS A 51 12.70 -0.87 12.23
CA CYS A 51 12.89 -1.78 13.35
C CYS A 51 14.33 -2.31 13.38
N GLU A 52 14.68 -3.10 14.40
CA GLU A 52 16.02 -3.69 14.58
C GLU A 52 16.48 -4.52 13.38
N ARG A 53 15.54 -5.03 12.58
CA ARG A 53 15.81 -5.92 11.43
C ARG A 53 15.87 -5.18 10.10
N GLY A 54 15.62 -3.87 10.07
CA GLY A 54 15.66 -3.07 8.85
C GLY A 54 14.51 -2.06 8.73
N THR A 55 14.31 -1.55 7.52
CA THR A 55 13.26 -0.58 7.19
C THR A 55 12.28 -1.20 6.21
N ILE A 56 10.98 -0.96 6.43
CA ILE A 56 9.91 -1.26 5.47
C ILE A 56 9.20 0.05 5.10
N GLY A 57 8.96 0.27 3.81
CA GLY A 57 8.14 1.37 3.32
C GLY A 57 6.71 0.91 3.05
N LEU A 58 5.72 1.70 3.48
CA LEU A 58 4.35 1.60 3.01
C LEU A 58 4.09 2.73 2.03
N ASP A 59 3.92 2.39 0.76
CA ASP A 59 3.59 3.36 -0.27
C ASP A 59 2.07 3.37 -0.52
N VAL A 60 1.49 4.56 -0.56
CA VAL A 60 0.07 4.77 -0.84
C VAL A 60 -0.13 5.85 -1.88
N VAL A 61 -1.17 5.70 -2.68
CA VAL A 61 -1.58 6.66 -3.71
C VAL A 61 -3.08 6.91 -3.57
N PHE A 62 -3.47 8.18 -3.66
CA PHE A 62 -4.87 8.58 -3.75
C PHE A 62 -5.17 9.07 -5.17
N CYS A 63 -6.17 8.46 -5.80
CA CYS A 63 -6.74 8.94 -7.05
C CYS A 63 -8.12 9.55 -6.75
N PRO A 64 -8.29 10.88 -6.86
CA PRO A 64 -9.61 11.48 -6.76
C PRO A 64 -10.54 10.95 -7.87
N PRO A 65 -11.85 10.85 -7.62
CA PRO A 65 -12.81 10.62 -8.70
C PRO A 65 -12.73 11.76 -9.74
N ALA A 66 -12.93 11.41 -11.01
CA ALA A 66 -12.93 12.35 -12.13
C ALA A 66 -14.16 13.27 -12.12
#